data_AF-A0A378SY92-F1
#
_entry.id   AF-A0A378SY92-F1
#
_cell.length_a   1.000
_cell.length_b   1.000
_cell.length_c   1.000
_cell.angle_alpha   90.00
_cell.angle_beta   90.00
_cell.angle_gamma   90.00
#
_symmetry.space_group_name_H-M   'P 1'
#
loop_
_entity.id
_entity.type
_entity.pdbx_description
1 polymer ?
#
loop_
_entity_poly.entity_id
_entity_poly.type
_entity_poly.pdbx_seq_one_letter_code
_entity_poly.pdbx_strand_id
1 'polypeptide(L)' 'MFDLIELLTHWHAGRSQRQLSESLGIDRKTIAKYLAPAIAESRVGSI' A
#
# COMPACT_ATOMS: atom_id res chain seq x y z
N MET A 1 11.85 -9.00 7.68
CA MET A 1 10.50 -8.98 8.29
C MET A 1 9.77 -7.81 7.68
N PHE A 2 8.57 -8.00 7.16
CA PHE A 2 7.78 -6.96 6.48
C PHE A 2 6.87 -6.27 7.50
N ASP A 3 6.86 -4.94 7.51
CA ASP A 3 5.98 -4.14 8.37
C ASP A 3 4.82 -3.55 7.56
N LEU A 4 3.60 -3.98 7.90
CA LEU A 4 2.36 -3.48 7.31
C LEU A 4 2.08 -2.03 7.69
N ILE A 5 2.45 -1.60 8.91
CA ILE A 5 2.25 -0.23 9.38
C ILE A 5 3.11 0.71 8.55
N GLU A 6 4.37 0.35 8.29
CA GLU A 6 5.29 1.14 7.47
C GLU A 6 4.79 1.27 6.03
N LEU A 7 4.33 0.17 5.42
CA LEU A 7 3.73 0.17 4.08
C LEU A 7 2.52 1.13 4.00
N LEU A 8 1.57 0.99 4.94
CA LEU A 8 0.36 1.81 4.96
C LEU A 8 0.69 3.28 5.22
N THR A 9 1.63 3.56 6.13
CA THR A 9 2.09 4.94 6.42
C THR A 9 2.64 5.61 5.17
N HIS A 10 3.52 4.94 4.43
CA HIS A 10 4.06 5.48 3.20
C HIS A 10 3.01 5.61 2.08
N TRP A 11 2.07 4.68 2.00
CA TRP A 11 0.97 4.76 1.04
C TRP A 11 0.02 5.93 1.35
N HIS A 12 -0.35 6.13 2.62
CA HIS A 12 -1.14 7.28 3.06
C HIS A 12 -0.41 8.61 2.87
N ALA A 13 0.93 8.61 2.87
CA ALA A 13 1.74 9.77 2.49
C ALA A 13 1.74 10.06 0.96
N GLY A 14 0.95 9.32 0.16
CA GLY A 14 0.77 9.54 -1.28
C GLY A 14 1.81 8.84 -2.16
N ARG A 15 2.63 7.92 -1.62
CA ARG A 15 3.61 7.21 -2.44
C ARG A 15 2.94 6.20 -3.36
N SER A 16 3.43 6.12 -4.60
CA SER A 16 3.03 5.09 -5.56
C SER A 16 3.56 3.71 -5.17
N GLN A 17 2.93 2.63 -5.66
CA GLN A 17 3.38 1.25 -5.44
C GLN A 17 4.83 1.01 -5.90
N ARG A 18 5.29 1.74 -6.92
CA ARG A 18 6.68 1.69 -7.38
C ARG A 18 7.63 2.26 -6.34
N GLN A 19 7.33 3.46 -5.82
CA GLN A 19 8.15 4.09 -4.78
C GLN A 19 8.15 3.26 -3.50
N LEU A 20 7.05 2.61 -3.16
CA LEU A 20 6.96 1.68 -2.02
C LEU A 20 7.87 0.47 -2.23
N SER A 21 7.87 -0.12 -3.43
CA SER A 21 8.73 -1.25 -3.79
C SER A 21 10.21 -0.89 -3.70
N GLU A 22 10.59 0.28 -4.24
CA GLU A 22 11.95 0.80 -4.20
C GLU A 22 12.40 1.16 -2.77
N SER A 23 11.50 1.70 -1.93
CA SER A 23 11.84 2.13 -0.56
C SER A 23 11.93 0.97 0.42
N LEU A 24 11.03 -0.01 0.30
CA LEU A 24 10.87 -1.09 1.29
C LEU A 24 11.50 -2.41 0.83
N GLY A 25 11.96 -2.50 -0.43
CA GLY A 25 12.49 -3.74 -1.01
C GLY A 25 11.44 -4.84 -1.18
N ILE A 26 10.16 -4.46 -1.26
CA ILE A 26 9.03 -5.40 -1.34
C ILE A 26 8.59 -5.53 -2.80
N ASP A 27 8.25 -6.75 -3.23
CA ASP A 27 7.68 -6.98 -4.55
C ASP A 27 6.33 -6.26 -4.72
N ARG A 28 6.11 -5.70 -5.91
CA ARG A 28 4.88 -4.95 -6.23
C ARG A 28 3.61 -5.79 -6.15
N LYS A 29 3.66 -7.11 -6.42
CA LYS A 29 2.48 -7.98 -6.25
C LYS A 29 2.11 -8.12 -4.78
N THR A 30 3.10 -8.18 -3.90
CA THR A 30 2.88 -8.18 -2.45
C THR A 30 2.25 -6.87 -2.00
N ILE A 31 2.79 -5.73 -2.46
CA ILE A 31 2.21 -4.41 -2.18
C ILE A 31 0.76 -4.33 -2.67
N ALA A 32 0.49 -4.72 -3.92
CA ALA A 32 -0.86 -4.69 -4.49
C ALA A 32 -1.84 -5.58 -3.72
N LYS A 33 -1.42 -6.78 -3.28
CA LYS A 33 -2.24 -7.69 -2.46
C LYS A 33 -2.68 -7.03 -1.14
N TYR A 34 -1.78 -6.29 -0.49
CA TYR A 34 -2.09 -5.64 0.80
C TYR A 34 -2.86 -4.33 0.64
N LEU A 35 -2.65 -3.58 -0.45
CA LEU A 35 -3.40 -2.36 -0.71
C LEU A 35 -4.80 -2.61 -1.27
N ALA A 36 -5.05 -3.76 -1.92
CA ALA A 36 -6.35 -4.10 -2.51
C ALA A 36 -7.55 -3.90 -1.56
N PRO A 37 -7.56 -4.40 -0.31
CA PRO A 37 -8.66 -4.15 0.62
C PRO A 37 -8.80 -2.66 0.99
N ALA A 38 -7.71 -1.95 1.24
CA ALA A 38 -7.73 -0.52 1.58
C ALA A 38 -8.27 0.35 0.41
N ILE A 39 -7.93 -0.01 -0.82
CA ILE A 39 -8.46 0.64 -2.04
C ILE A 39 -9.95 0.33 -2.22
N ALA A 40 -10.37 -0.91 -1.94
CA ALA A 40 -11.78 -1.30 -2.03
C ALA A 40 -12.62 -0.53 -0.99
N GLU A 41 -12.14 -0.42 0.25
CA GLU A 41 -12.79 0.36 1.31
C GLU A 41 -12.87 1.84 0.97
N SER A 42 -11.77 2.45 0.50
CA SER A 42 -11.76 3.85 0.06
C SER A 42 -12.76 4.13 -1.07
N ARG A 43 -13.08 3.13 -1.89
CA ARG A 43 -14.05 3.26 -2.99
C ARG A 43 -15.50 3.07 -2.52
N VAL A 44 -15.72 2.36 -1.41
CA VAL A 44 -17.05 2.06 -0.86
C VAL A 44 -17.47 3.07 0.22
N GLY A 45 -16.53 3.70 0.92
CA GLY A 45 -16.81 4.70 1.96
C GLY A 45 -17.20 6.11 1.47
N SER A 46 -17.47 6.29 0.18
CA SER A 46 -17.87 7.58 -0.43
C SER A 46 -19.37 7.61 -0.81
N ILE A 47 -20.22 6.94 -0.04
CA ILE A 47 -21.69 6.93 -0.21
C ILE A 47 -22.34 7.64 0.98
#